data_AF-A0A1G0NHS1-F1
#
_entry.id   AF-A0A1G0NHS1-F1
#
_cell.length_a   1.000
_cell.length_b   1.000
_cell.length_c   1.000
_cell.angle_alpha   90.00
_cell.angle_beta   90.00
_cell.angle_gamma   90.00
#
_symmetry.space_group_name_H-M   'P 1'
#
loop_
_entity.id
_entity.type
_entity.pdbx_description
1 polymer ?
#
loop_
_entity_poly.entity_id
_entity_poly.type
_entity_poly.pdbx_seq_one_letter_code
_entity_poly.pdbx_strand_id
1 'polypeptide(L)'
;MKSVSNVLWALTITIAAATTTLAGHAGPLPMPPSFTDELAPEAVLRTYPLGVITKQAAFSHHGKAVRTLILPNGKEGWVYEVGGKQAQTYQHPNPTKERHTVYETGPGNGVRLYTLEFDDKGVVIDVLYNEQGRHDGLTAVQAQRKVRGEGTLKGEDHGVK
;
A
#
# COMPACT_ATOMS: atom_id res chain seq x y z
N MET A 1 -26.95 78.95 -27.08
CA MET A 1 -25.72 78.71 -26.27
C MET A 1 -25.92 77.46 -25.44
N LYS A 2 -24.94 76.55 -25.51
CA LYS A 2 -24.58 75.48 -24.56
C LYS A 2 -25.54 74.29 -24.36
N SER A 3 -25.14 73.20 -25.03
CA SER A 3 -25.34 71.80 -24.64
C SER A 3 -24.78 71.54 -23.24
N VAL A 4 -25.44 70.66 -22.48
CA VAL A 4 -24.85 69.96 -21.33
C VAL A 4 -25.20 68.47 -21.43
N SER A 5 -24.19 67.69 -21.80
CA SER A 5 -24.12 66.25 -21.59
C SER A 5 -24.01 65.95 -20.10
N ASN A 6 -24.57 64.84 -19.63
CA ASN A 6 -23.99 64.12 -18.51
C ASN A 6 -23.87 62.64 -18.84
N VAL A 7 -22.62 62.21 -18.72
CA VAL A 7 -22.02 60.95 -19.17
C VAL A 7 -22.35 59.85 -18.16
N LEU A 8 -22.96 58.77 -18.64
CA LEU A 8 -23.15 57.54 -17.88
C LEU A 8 -21.79 56.80 -17.82
N TRP A 9 -21.20 56.73 -16.63
CA TRP A 9 -20.00 55.95 -16.38
C TRP A 9 -20.32 54.45 -16.45
N ALA A 10 -19.87 53.78 -17.51
CA ALA A 10 -19.87 52.33 -17.58
C ALA A 10 -18.63 51.80 -16.85
N LEU A 11 -18.84 51.18 -15.69
CA LEU A 11 -17.79 50.48 -14.93
C LEU A 11 -17.54 49.11 -15.58
N THR A 12 -16.48 49.00 -16.38
CA THR A 12 -16.05 47.71 -16.94
C THR A 12 -15.23 46.95 -15.90
N ILE A 13 -15.89 46.02 -15.20
CA ILE A 13 -15.20 45.05 -14.34
C ILE A 13 -14.49 44.04 -15.24
N THR A 14 -13.18 44.18 -15.39
CA THR A 14 -12.33 43.18 -16.04
C THR A 14 -12.13 42.04 -15.04
N ILE A 15 -12.89 40.95 -15.21
CA ILE A 15 -12.65 39.72 -14.47
C ILE A 15 -11.37 39.10 -15.05
N ALA A 16 -10.24 39.31 -14.38
CA ALA A 16 -9.04 38.54 -14.64
C ALA A 16 -9.34 37.08 -14.23
N ALA A 17 -9.63 36.23 -15.21
CA ALA A 17 -9.71 34.79 -15.03
C ALA A 17 -8.30 34.29 -14.70
N ALA A 18 -7.94 34.28 -13.41
CA ALA A 18 -6.82 33.51 -12.91
C ALA A 18 -7.17 32.03 -13.13
N THR A 19 -6.72 31.49 -14.27
CA THR A 19 -6.69 30.06 -14.51
C THR A 19 -5.59 29.50 -13.61
N THR A 20 -5.96 29.16 -12.38
CA THR A 20 -5.18 28.20 -11.61
C THR A 20 -5.20 26.90 -12.40
N THR A 21 -4.09 26.59 -13.05
CA THR A 21 -3.85 25.27 -13.60
C THR A 21 -3.75 24.31 -12.43
N LEU A 22 -4.89 23.76 -12.01
CA LEU A 22 -4.92 22.55 -11.21
C LEU A 22 -4.43 21.42 -12.11
N ALA A 23 -3.11 21.30 -12.26
CA ALA A 23 -2.49 20.11 -12.82
C ALA A 23 -2.55 18.98 -11.77
N GLY A 24 -3.77 18.61 -11.38
CA GLY A 24 -4.08 17.34 -10.76
C GLY A 24 -4.49 16.39 -11.86
N HIS A 25 -3.52 15.89 -12.64
CA HIS A 25 -3.75 14.67 -13.41
C HIS A 25 -3.99 13.56 -12.38
N ALA A 26 -5.25 13.37 -11.98
CA ALA A 26 -5.70 12.16 -11.31
C ALA A 26 -5.67 11.02 -12.33
N GLY A 27 -4.47 10.66 -12.78
CA GLY A 27 -4.24 9.37 -13.40
C GLY A 27 -4.67 8.27 -12.40
N PRO A 28 -5.02 7.08 -12.89
CA PRO A 28 -5.35 5.97 -12.00
C PRO A 28 -4.26 5.79 -10.94
N LEU A 29 -4.64 5.83 -9.66
CA LEU A 29 -3.71 5.50 -8.58
C LEU A 29 -3.20 4.06 -8.81
N PRO A 30 -1.90 3.79 -8.61
CA PRO A 30 -1.41 2.44 -8.72
C PRO A 30 -2.16 1.57 -7.71
N MET A 31 -2.68 0.45 -8.17
CA MET A 31 -3.32 -0.51 -7.28
C MET A 31 -2.23 -1.14 -6.40
N PRO A 32 -2.41 -1.22 -5.08
CA PRO A 32 -1.42 -1.86 -4.23
C PRO A 32 -1.38 -3.36 -4.59
N PRO A 33 -0.20 -3.97 -4.73
CA PRO A 33 -0.14 -5.40 -5.03
C PRO A 33 -0.60 -6.23 -3.82
N SER A 34 -1.18 -7.39 -4.08
CA SER A 34 -1.56 -8.37 -3.05
C SER A 34 -0.47 -9.41 -2.87
N PHE A 35 -0.28 -9.85 -1.64
CA PHE A 35 0.48 -11.06 -1.35
C PHE A 35 -0.39 -12.30 -1.62
N THR A 36 0.17 -13.29 -2.31
CA THR A 36 -0.47 -14.57 -2.61
C THR A 36 0.50 -15.70 -2.31
N ASP A 37 0.02 -16.95 -2.26
CA ASP A 37 0.88 -18.11 -2.11
C ASP A 37 1.70 -18.43 -3.38
N GLU A 38 1.39 -17.79 -4.51
CA GLU A 38 2.03 -18.01 -5.81
C GLU A 38 3.29 -17.15 -6.01
N LEU A 39 3.33 -15.96 -5.41
CA LEU A 39 4.41 -14.99 -5.59
C LEU A 39 5.32 -14.95 -4.36
N ALA A 40 6.63 -14.95 -4.60
CA ALA A 40 7.61 -14.69 -3.56
C ALA A 40 7.36 -13.30 -2.93
N PRO A 41 7.28 -13.18 -1.58
CA PRO A 41 7.00 -11.91 -0.91
C PRO A 41 7.93 -10.78 -1.32
N GLU A 42 9.21 -11.06 -1.57
CA GLU A 42 10.20 -10.07 -2.01
C GLU A 42 9.83 -9.43 -3.35
N ALA A 43 9.21 -10.18 -4.26
CA ALA A 43 8.80 -9.64 -5.56
C ALA A 43 7.70 -8.58 -5.40
N VAL A 44 6.76 -8.83 -4.49
CA VAL A 44 5.70 -7.89 -4.12
C VAL A 44 6.29 -6.67 -3.40
N LEU A 45 7.19 -6.88 -2.44
CA LEU A 45 7.81 -5.82 -1.65
C LEU A 45 8.67 -4.86 -2.50
N ARG A 46 9.39 -5.38 -3.50
CA ARG A 46 10.22 -4.57 -4.41
C ARG A 46 9.42 -3.60 -5.28
N THR A 47 8.17 -3.92 -5.58
CA THR A 47 7.33 -3.12 -6.49
C THR A 47 6.22 -2.37 -5.77
N TYR A 48 6.13 -2.50 -4.43
CA TYR A 48 5.09 -1.84 -3.65
C TYR A 48 5.19 -0.31 -3.79
N PRO A 49 4.11 0.39 -4.20
CA PRO A 49 4.12 1.83 -4.46
C PRO A 49 4.07 2.67 -3.17
N LEU A 50 5.18 2.67 -2.43
CA LEU A 50 5.34 3.44 -1.19
C LEU A 50 5.17 4.95 -1.44
N GLY A 51 4.57 5.65 -0.47
CA GLY A 51 4.32 7.09 -0.52
C GLY A 51 3.17 7.52 -1.44
N VAL A 52 2.45 6.57 -2.06
CA VAL A 52 1.33 6.85 -2.99
C VAL A 52 0.01 6.28 -2.50
N ILE A 53 0.02 5.08 -1.90
CA ILE A 53 -1.20 4.39 -1.48
C ILE A 53 -1.81 5.04 -0.25
N THR A 54 -3.00 5.61 -0.38
CA THR A 54 -3.76 6.16 0.75
C THR A 54 -4.47 5.06 1.53
N LYS A 55 -4.86 5.33 2.79
CA LYS A 55 -5.73 4.44 3.59
C LYS A 55 -7.00 4.03 2.85
N GLN A 56 -7.63 4.95 2.11
CA GLN A 56 -8.83 4.65 1.33
C GLN A 56 -8.52 3.65 0.21
N ALA A 57 -7.43 3.86 -0.54
CA ALA A 57 -7.01 2.93 -1.59
C ALA A 57 -6.63 1.56 -1.01
N ALA A 58 -5.90 1.54 0.10
CA ALA A 58 -5.56 0.32 0.82
C ALA A 58 -6.81 -0.43 1.29
N PHE A 59 -7.79 0.27 1.87
CA PHE A 59 -9.06 -0.33 2.30
C PHE A 59 -9.88 -0.84 1.12
N SER A 60 -10.00 -0.05 0.05
CA SER A 60 -10.73 -0.46 -1.16
C SER A 60 -10.13 -1.69 -1.82
N HIS A 61 -8.82 -1.90 -1.70
CA HIS A 61 -8.15 -3.05 -2.30
C HIS A 61 -8.05 -4.27 -1.38
N HIS A 62 -7.55 -4.09 -0.16
CA HIS A 62 -7.28 -5.18 0.78
C HIS A 62 -8.47 -5.49 1.69
N GLY A 63 -9.46 -4.60 1.74
CA GLY A 63 -10.56 -4.68 2.68
C GLY A 63 -10.17 -4.28 4.10
N LYS A 64 -11.02 -4.67 5.05
CA LYS A 64 -10.82 -4.40 6.48
C LYS A 64 -9.62 -5.20 6.99
N ALA A 65 -8.70 -4.51 7.66
CA ALA A 65 -7.57 -5.15 8.34
C ALA A 65 -8.05 -6.11 9.43
N VAL A 66 -7.29 -7.19 9.65
CA VAL A 66 -7.53 -8.13 10.77
C VAL A 66 -7.35 -7.40 12.10
N ARG A 67 -6.36 -6.51 12.17
CA ARG A 67 -6.12 -5.62 13.32
C ARG A 67 -5.49 -4.31 12.88
N THR A 68 -5.79 -3.27 13.64
CA THR A 68 -5.12 -1.96 13.56
C THR A 68 -4.32 -1.78 14.86
N LEU A 69 -3.08 -1.33 14.75
CA LEU A 69 -2.17 -1.15 15.89
C LEU A 69 -1.33 0.11 15.74
N ILE A 70 -0.71 0.55 16.83
CA ILE A 70 0.34 1.56 16.82
C ILE A 70 1.67 0.82 16.93
N LEU A 71 2.55 1.02 15.94
CA LEU A 71 3.88 0.43 15.87
C LEU A 71 4.81 1.09 16.91
N PRO A 72 5.95 0.47 17.27
CA PRO A 72 6.89 1.02 18.24
C PRO A 72 7.44 2.42 17.89
N ASN A 73 7.42 2.79 16.61
CA ASN A 73 7.80 4.12 16.13
C ASN A 73 6.66 5.15 16.19
N GLY A 74 5.51 4.79 16.78
CA GLY A 74 4.33 5.64 16.92
C GLY A 74 3.43 5.72 15.68
N LYS A 75 3.78 5.02 14.59
CA LYS A 75 3.02 5.03 13.34
C LYS A 75 1.89 4.01 13.37
N GLU A 76 0.84 4.27 12.59
CA GLU A 76 -0.29 3.35 12.51
C GLU A 76 0.03 2.17 11.58
N GLY A 77 -0.30 0.96 12.03
CA GLY A 77 -0.13 -0.27 11.28
C GLY A 77 -1.45 -0.99 11.05
N TRP A 78 -1.74 -1.39 9.81
CA TRP A 78 -2.86 -2.28 9.46
C TRP A 78 -2.33 -3.66 9.12
N VAL A 79 -2.76 -4.68 9.87
CA VAL A 79 -2.27 -6.05 9.71
C VAL A 79 -3.27 -6.90 8.95
N TYR A 80 -2.73 -7.71 8.05
CA TYR A 80 -3.44 -8.62 7.19
C TYR A 80 -2.81 -10.01 7.24
N GLU A 81 -3.58 -11.00 6.82
CA GLU A 81 -3.19 -12.41 6.77
C GLU A 81 -3.12 -12.88 5.33
N VAL A 82 -2.15 -13.75 5.03
CA VAL A 82 -1.93 -14.35 3.72
C VAL A 82 -1.73 -15.85 3.89
N GLY A 83 -2.39 -16.63 3.04
CA GLY A 83 -2.27 -18.08 3.02
C GLY A 83 -3.00 -18.75 4.19
N GLY A 84 -2.55 -19.94 4.55
CA GLY A 84 -3.11 -20.77 5.61
C GLY A 84 -4.35 -21.58 5.22
N LYS A 85 -5.08 -21.21 4.16
CA LYS A 85 -6.24 -21.97 3.67
C LYS A 85 -5.80 -23.08 2.71
N GLN A 86 -5.98 -24.33 3.12
CA GLN A 86 -5.76 -25.51 2.29
C GLN A 86 -7.12 -26.09 1.86
N ALA A 87 -7.17 -26.60 0.64
CA ALA A 87 -8.32 -27.38 0.17
C ALA A 87 -8.38 -28.71 0.95
N GLN A 88 -9.39 -28.85 1.79
CA GLN A 88 -9.71 -30.07 2.54
C GLN A 88 -10.96 -30.71 1.92
N THR A 89 -10.84 -31.97 1.49
CA THR A 89 -11.98 -32.72 0.96
C THR A 89 -12.57 -33.59 2.04
N TYR A 90 -13.74 -33.20 2.54
CA TYR A 90 -14.53 -33.99 3.48
C TYR A 90 -15.49 -34.91 2.73
N GLN A 91 -15.66 -36.11 3.25
CA GLN A 91 -16.68 -37.03 2.79
C GLN A 91 -17.81 -37.05 3.83
N HIS A 92 -19.03 -36.71 3.41
CA HIS A 92 -20.19 -36.74 4.30
C HIS A 92 -20.42 -38.15 4.85
N PRO A 93 -20.80 -38.29 6.14
CA PRO A 93 -21.20 -39.57 6.68
C PRO A 93 -22.44 -40.10 5.92
N ASN A 94 -22.53 -41.42 5.85
CA ASN A 94 -23.52 -42.20 5.08
C ASN A 94 -24.97 -41.69 5.29
N PRO A 95 -25.86 -41.66 4.26
CA PRO A 95 -25.84 -42.49 3.05
C PRO A 95 -25.24 -41.83 1.80
N THR A 96 -25.05 -40.51 1.79
CA THR A 96 -24.79 -39.77 0.53
C THR A 96 -23.35 -39.87 0.05
N LYS A 97 -22.37 -40.12 0.94
CA LYS A 97 -20.92 -40.19 0.63
C LYS A 97 -20.41 -39.02 -0.23
N GLU A 98 -21.11 -37.89 -0.21
CA GLU A 98 -20.82 -36.75 -1.05
C GLU A 98 -19.52 -36.11 -0.60
N ARG A 99 -18.64 -35.78 -1.56
CA ARG A 99 -17.33 -35.19 -1.27
C ARG A 99 -17.46 -33.68 -1.41
N HIS A 100 -17.25 -32.95 -0.32
CA HIS A 100 -17.20 -31.49 -0.32
C HIS A 100 -15.76 -31.03 -0.10
N THR A 101 -15.25 -30.25 -1.05
CA THR A 101 -13.99 -29.53 -0.87
C THR A 101 -14.28 -28.20 -0.18
N VAL A 102 -13.70 -28.01 0.99
CA VAL A 102 -13.77 -26.77 1.77
C VAL A 102 -12.36 -26.20 1.88
N TYR A 103 -12.22 -24.88 1.72
CA TYR A 103 -10.94 -24.20 1.94
C TYR A 103 -10.86 -23.79 3.41
N GLU A 104 -10.09 -24.54 4.19
CA GLU A 104 -9.99 -24.36 5.64
C GLU A 104 -8.55 -24.16 6.08
N THR A 105 -8.35 -23.59 7.26
CA THR A 105 -7.01 -23.45 7.82
C THR A 105 -6.44 -24.82 8.14
N GLY A 106 -5.44 -25.27 7.38
CA GLY A 106 -4.83 -26.60 7.56
C GLY A 106 -3.99 -26.70 8.85
N PRO A 107 -3.72 -27.92 9.36
CA PRO A 107 -2.81 -28.11 10.50
C PRO A 107 -1.38 -27.76 10.09
N GLY A 108 -0.88 -26.64 10.63
CA GLY A 108 0.41 -26.04 10.30
C GLY A 108 0.24 -24.54 10.11
N ASN A 109 1.12 -23.74 10.71
CA ASN A 109 1.03 -22.27 10.77
C ASN A 109 1.28 -21.59 9.40
N GLY A 110 0.64 -22.01 8.31
CA GLY A 110 0.84 -21.44 6.98
C GLY A 110 0.30 -20.01 6.79
N VAL A 111 -0.25 -19.41 7.85
CA VAL A 111 -0.71 -18.01 7.85
C VAL A 111 0.51 -17.10 8.04
N ARG A 112 0.85 -16.37 6.99
CA ARG A 112 1.81 -15.26 7.06
C ARG A 112 1.08 -13.97 7.35
N LEU A 113 1.78 -13.04 8.00
CA LEU A 113 1.23 -11.73 8.33
C LEU A 113 1.98 -10.67 7.56
N TYR A 114 1.26 -9.67 7.05
CA TYR A 114 1.88 -8.44 6.59
C TYR A 114 1.21 -7.23 7.21
N THR A 115 1.98 -6.17 7.40
CA THR A 115 1.53 -4.91 8.00
C THR A 115 1.78 -3.77 7.04
N LEU A 116 0.75 -2.99 6.72
CA LEU A 116 0.89 -1.70 6.07
C LEU A 116 1.16 -0.65 7.14
N GLU A 117 2.28 0.05 7.05
CA GLU A 117 2.62 1.16 7.92
C GLU A 117 2.23 2.48 7.25
N PHE A 118 1.50 3.34 7.97
CA PHE A 118 1.04 4.63 7.47
C PHE A 118 1.75 5.81 8.14
N ASP A 119 2.01 6.86 7.36
CA ASP A 119 2.42 8.15 7.91
C ASP A 119 1.24 8.93 8.53
N ASP A 120 1.54 10.11 9.05
CA ASP A 120 0.57 10.99 9.71
C ASP A 120 -0.47 11.56 8.72
N LYS A 121 -0.22 11.43 7.40
CA LYS A 121 -1.15 11.80 6.32
C LYS A 121 -2.01 10.63 5.87
N GLY A 122 -1.79 9.42 6.42
CA GLY A 122 -2.53 8.22 6.06
C GLY A 122 -2.09 7.61 4.73
N VAL A 123 -0.81 7.73 4.37
CA VAL A 123 -0.22 7.12 3.17
C VAL A 123 0.74 6.00 3.58
N VAL A 124 0.74 4.89 2.83
CA VAL A 124 1.61 3.73 3.13
C VAL A 124 3.07 4.12 2.91
N ILE A 125 3.89 4.01 3.94
CA ILE A 125 5.32 4.34 3.92
C ILE A 125 6.25 3.13 4.05
N ASP A 126 5.76 2.02 4.60
CA ASP A 126 6.45 0.73 4.52
C ASP A 126 5.42 -0.42 4.53
N VAL A 127 5.87 -1.60 4.11
CA VAL A 127 5.13 -2.85 4.20
C VAL A 127 6.03 -3.88 4.85
N LEU A 128 5.61 -4.40 6.00
CA LEU A 128 6.37 -5.35 6.79
C LEU A 128 5.75 -6.73 6.59
N TYR A 129 6.46 -7.65 5.92
CA TYR A 129 6.05 -9.04 5.73
C TYR A 129 6.77 -9.93 6.73
N ASN A 130 6.03 -10.71 7.51
CA ASN A 130 6.59 -11.64 8.49
C ASN A 130 6.35 -13.09 8.03
N GLU A 131 7.43 -13.79 7.70
CA GLU A 131 7.38 -15.15 7.17
C GLU A 131 7.13 -16.18 8.28
N GLN A 132 7.81 -16.07 9.42
CA GLN A 132 7.49 -16.75 10.68
C GLN A 132 8.53 -16.35 11.77
N GLY A 133 8.14 -15.61 12.81
CA GLY A 133 9.00 -15.38 13.99
C GLY A 133 9.45 -13.94 14.23
N ARG A 134 10.27 -13.72 15.27
CA ARG A 134 10.58 -12.38 15.81
C ARG A 134 11.61 -11.57 15.00
N HIS A 135 12.31 -12.18 14.03
CA HIS A 135 13.50 -11.54 13.45
C HIS A 135 13.70 -11.72 11.92
N ASP A 136 12.83 -12.46 11.21
CA ASP A 136 12.95 -12.69 9.76
C ASP A 136 11.95 -11.85 8.94
N GLY A 137 11.62 -10.65 9.43
CA GLY A 137 10.68 -9.76 8.74
C GLY A 137 11.33 -9.07 7.55
N LEU A 138 10.73 -9.19 6.36
CA LEU A 138 11.11 -8.45 5.16
C LEU A 138 10.34 -7.13 5.11
N THR A 139 10.99 -6.03 4.71
CA THR A 139 10.27 -4.76 4.46
C THR A 139 10.40 -4.28 3.03
N ALA A 140 9.39 -3.56 2.55
CA ALA A 140 9.39 -2.96 1.23
C ALA A 140 10.52 -1.93 1.10
N VAL A 141 10.72 -1.10 2.13
CA VAL A 141 11.84 -0.13 2.16
C VAL A 141 13.19 -0.85 2.03
N GLN A 142 13.42 -1.91 2.80
CA GLN A 142 14.67 -2.68 2.73
C GLN A 142 14.86 -3.35 1.35
N ALA A 143 13.81 -3.99 0.83
CA ALA A 143 13.83 -4.65 -0.47
C ALA A 143 14.14 -3.66 -1.61
N GLN A 144 13.56 -2.47 -1.56
CA GLN A 144 13.74 -1.42 -2.57
C GLN A 144 15.11 -0.75 -2.48
N ARG A 145 15.64 -0.48 -1.27
CA ARG A 145 17.00 0.06 -1.08
C ARG A 145 18.08 -0.89 -1.59
N LYS A 146 17.92 -2.19 -1.36
CA LYS A 146 18.85 -3.21 -1.86
C LYS A 146 18.95 -3.20 -3.38
N VAL A 147 17.82 -3.02 -4.08
CA VAL A 147 17.80 -2.87 -5.55
C VAL A 147 18.50 -1.60 -6.02
N ARG A 148 18.40 -0.50 -5.26
CA ARG A 148 19.08 0.78 -5.57
C ARG A 148 20.59 0.76 -5.30
N GLY A 149 21.14 -0.30 -4.72
CA GLY A 149 22.57 -0.41 -4.39
C GLY A 149 23.00 0.36 -3.14
N GLU A 150 22.05 0.92 -2.39
CA GLU A 150 22.32 1.77 -1.21
C GLU A 150 22.75 0.97 0.04
N GLY A 151 22.89 -0.36 -0.07
CA GLY A 151 23.29 -1.26 1.02
C GLY A 151 24.76 -1.70 1.02
N THR A 152 25.55 -1.37 -0.01
CA THR A 152 26.99 -1.68 -0.05
C THR A 152 27.77 -0.38 -0.05
N LEU A 153 28.13 0.10 1.14
CA LEU A 153 29.11 1.18 1.26
C LEU A 153 30.45 0.66 0.74
N LYS A 154 30.87 1.25 -0.38
CA LYS A 154 32.22 1.25 -0.93
C LYS A 154 33.23 1.55 0.19
N GLY A 155 33.95 0.54 0.65
CA GLY A 155 34.80 0.67 1.84
C GLY A 155 35.81 -0.46 2.02
N GLU A 156 36.45 -0.91 0.94
CA GLU A 156 37.67 -1.74 1.04
C GLU A 156 38.63 -1.35 -0.08
N ASP A 157 39.18 -0.14 0.03
CA ASP A 157 40.49 0.19 -0.49
C ASP A 157 41.41 0.42 0.72
N HIS A 158 41.87 -0.68 1.32
CA HIS A 158 43.01 -0.62 2.21
C HIS A 158 44.26 -0.71 1.34
N GLY A 159 44.60 0.42 0.74
CA GLY A 159 45.94 0.67 0.24
C GLY A 159 46.92 0.56 1.41
N VAL A 160 47.64 -0.56 1.46
CA VAL A 160 48.88 -0.68 2.22
C VAL A 160 50.00 -0.46 1.22
N LYS A 161 50.67 0.69 1.36
CA LYS A 161 52.01 0.94 0.81
C LYS A 161 53.03 0.03 1.49
#